data_AF-A0A182F6D9-F1
#
_entry.id   AF-A0A182F6D9-F1
#
_cell.length_a   1.000
_cell.length_b   1.000
_cell.length_c   1.000
_cell.angle_alpha   90.00
_cell.angle_beta   90.00
_cell.angle_gamma   90.00
#
_symmetry.space_group_name_H-M   'P 1'
#
loop_
_entity.id
_entity.type
_entity.pdbx_description
1 polymer ?
#
loop_
_entity_poly.entity_id
_entity_poly.type
_entity_poly.pdbx_seq_one_letter_code
_entity_poly.pdbx_strand_id
1 'polypeptide(L)'
;MIASNTTYSTMKLFVAIVFAVLAVASVAAQDQYTTKYDGIDLDEILKSDRLFNNYFKCLMDEGRCTPDGNELKRILPEALQTNCAKCSEKQRAGAIRVINYMIDNRKEQWDALQKKYDPENLYVEKYREEAKKEANMAMELSILTLNIWGIPYISKDREVRVRAIGDVLASGNYDIVSLQEVWSDGDYQTLKQRVENVLPFCHYFYSGVVGSGLAILSRYPIVSAFFHAWSVNGYIHRIQHGDWFGGKGVGLAKISVNDQLVHVYAAHLHAEYNRQCDDYMAHRVIQAYDTAQFIESTRGNSVLQILAGDLNTEPGDLAYRVLLTSSNLKDSYDRKLPGGSLCTNECESNSYTDATAAKQNPNGKRIDYVLYRIGDHYEGRLLEHRLPLPKRVPGQSFSYSDHEAVYAKLILKRSSSSSTIQNLIACSSGKTKDEDGCEWDSRQESQRDAVLALRESVTICSESLKQLESHRRSYTLMAIGVIIVLINLLELQAPYGLKIAFLVLKFLLCAVIIFFVVMATIWNVMEKHGILAGKLSMEIALKGYSLDGSAGSSAGTG
;
A
#
# COMPACT_ATOMS: atom_id res chain seq x y z
N MET A 1 11.93 66.89 -45.21
CA MET A 1 11.53 65.59 -45.82
C MET A 1 12.77 64.70 -45.75
N ILE A 2 13.00 63.82 -44.77
CA ILE A 2 12.17 62.72 -44.22
C ILE A 2 11.57 61.90 -45.37
N ALA A 3 11.86 60.62 -45.60
CA ALA A 3 12.67 59.64 -44.89
C ALA A 3 13.11 58.53 -45.86
N SER A 4 14.33 58.04 -45.66
CA SER A 4 14.81 56.76 -46.16
C SER A 4 15.63 56.14 -45.03
N ASN A 5 15.06 55.21 -44.24
CA ASN A 5 15.80 54.30 -43.35
C ASN A 5 14.88 53.37 -42.52
N THR A 6 14.00 52.59 -43.14
CA THR A 6 13.12 51.65 -42.40
C THR A 6 13.28 50.17 -42.76
N THR A 7 14.35 49.79 -43.47
CA THR A 7 14.60 48.37 -43.83
C THR A 7 15.90 47.78 -43.29
N TYR A 8 16.81 48.60 -42.72
CA TYR A 8 18.06 48.11 -42.10
C TYR A 8 18.00 47.91 -40.57
N SER A 9 16.91 48.33 -39.91
CA SER A 9 16.79 48.26 -38.44
C SER A 9 16.11 46.98 -37.92
N THR A 10 15.36 46.25 -38.76
CA THR A 10 14.66 45.02 -38.35
C THR A 10 15.52 43.76 -38.47
N MET A 11 16.52 43.76 -39.36
CA MET A 11 17.44 42.61 -39.53
C MET A 11 18.54 42.55 -38.44
N LYS A 12 18.90 43.69 -37.82
CA LYS A 12 19.83 43.71 -36.68
C LYS A 12 19.18 43.28 -35.36
N LEU A 13 17.87 43.47 -35.22
CA LEU A 13 17.13 43.05 -34.03
C LEU A 13 16.89 41.53 -34.01
N PHE A 14 16.65 40.91 -35.17
CA PHE A 14 16.53 39.45 -35.26
C PHE A 14 17.87 38.71 -35.09
N VAL A 15 18.99 39.25 -35.62
CA VAL A 15 20.32 38.64 -35.42
C VAL A 15 20.80 38.84 -33.97
N ALA A 16 20.48 39.95 -33.31
CA ALA A 16 20.80 40.17 -31.89
C ALA A 16 19.93 39.31 -30.95
N ILE A 17 18.66 39.05 -31.27
CA ILE A 17 17.79 38.17 -30.48
C ILE A 17 18.14 36.69 -30.71
N VAL A 18 18.51 36.28 -31.93
CA VAL A 18 18.95 34.90 -32.19
C VAL A 18 20.33 34.63 -31.56
N PHE A 19 21.26 35.59 -31.55
CA PHE A 19 22.52 35.45 -30.79
C PHE A 19 22.34 35.58 -29.26
N ALA A 20 21.37 36.37 -28.77
CA ALA A 20 21.05 36.41 -27.34
C ALA A 20 20.29 35.15 -26.88
N VAL A 21 19.45 34.55 -27.73
CA VAL A 21 18.77 33.28 -27.44
C VAL A 21 19.73 32.09 -27.61
N LEU A 22 20.70 32.15 -28.52
CA LEU A 22 21.80 31.16 -28.58
C LEU A 22 22.81 31.34 -27.44
N ALA A 23 23.06 32.57 -26.96
CA ALA A 23 23.90 32.83 -25.79
C ALA A 23 23.18 32.52 -24.46
N VAL A 24 21.85 32.55 -24.41
CA VAL A 24 21.06 32.09 -23.24
C VAL A 24 20.77 30.58 -23.32
N ALA A 25 20.74 29.99 -24.52
CA ALA A 25 20.65 28.53 -24.71
C ALA A 25 21.99 27.80 -24.56
N SER A 26 23.12 28.52 -24.45
CA SER A 26 24.45 27.93 -24.19
C SER A 26 25.00 28.18 -22.78
N VAL A 27 24.20 28.70 -21.84
CA VAL A 27 24.64 28.95 -20.44
C VAL A 27 24.01 27.98 -19.41
N ALA A 28 23.34 26.92 -19.88
CA ALA A 28 22.92 25.82 -19.01
C ALA A 28 23.49 24.46 -19.44
N ALA A 29 24.62 24.45 -20.17
CA ALA A 29 25.47 23.28 -20.23
C ALA A 29 26.30 23.26 -18.93
N GLN A 30 25.91 22.38 -18.02
CA GLN A 30 26.46 22.22 -16.68
C GLN A 30 28.00 22.12 -16.68
N ASP A 31 28.68 22.98 -15.93
CA ASP A 31 30.07 22.76 -15.49
C ASP A 31 30.12 21.59 -14.49
N GLN A 32 29.65 20.39 -14.84
CA GLN A 32 29.73 19.21 -13.97
C GLN A 32 31.10 18.53 -14.08
N TYR A 33 31.55 17.91 -12.99
CA TYR A 33 32.71 17.02 -13.03
C TYR A 33 32.42 15.82 -13.94
N THR A 34 33.47 15.26 -14.52
CA THR A 34 33.35 14.11 -15.42
C THR A 34 32.63 12.94 -14.74
N THR A 35 31.62 12.40 -15.39
CA THR A 35 30.87 11.22 -14.92
C THR A 35 31.48 9.89 -15.39
N LYS A 36 32.64 9.95 -16.06
CA LYS A 36 33.36 8.79 -16.61
C LYS A 36 33.66 7.70 -15.58
N TYR A 37 33.73 8.08 -14.30
CA TYR A 37 34.10 7.19 -13.20
C TYR A 37 32.94 6.93 -12.21
N ASP A 38 31.72 7.35 -12.53
CA ASP A 38 30.54 7.16 -11.66
C ASP A 38 30.10 5.68 -11.55
N GLY A 39 30.66 4.79 -12.39
CA GLY A 39 30.40 3.35 -12.39
C GLY A 39 31.39 2.51 -11.58
N ILE A 40 32.28 3.14 -10.80
CA ILE A 40 33.25 2.43 -9.95
C ILE A 40 32.54 1.80 -8.75
N ASP A 41 32.89 0.55 -8.44
CA ASP A 41 32.39 -0.15 -7.25
C ASP A 41 33.11 0.35 -5.99
N LEU A 42 32.44 1.26 -5.27
CA LEU A 42 32.94 1.81 -4.01
C LEU A 42 33.03 0.76 -2.90
N ASP A 43 32.16 -0.27 -2.89
CA ASP A 43 32.17 -1.29 -1.84
C ASP A 43 33.39 -2.20 -1.95
N GLU A 44 33.75 -2.57 -3.18
CA GLU A 44 34.95 -3.37 -3.44
C GLU A 44 36.21 -2.61 -2.98
N ILE A 45 36.30 -1.32 -3.29
CA ILE A 45 37.45 -0.48 -2.93
C ILE A 45 37.52 -0.31 -1.41
N LEU A 46 36.42 0.03 -0.75
CA LEU A 46 36.40 0.32 0.69
C LEU A 46 36.66 -0.92 1.55
N LYS A 47 36.19 -2.10 1.12
CA LYS A 47 36.41 -3.37 1.84
C LYS A 47 37.78 -3.98 1.58
N SER A 48 38.44 -3.63 0.48
CA SER A 48 39.76 -4.16 0.12
C SER A 48 40.88 -3.28 0.64
N ASP A 49 41.65 -3.75 1.62
CA ASP A 49 42.79 -3.01 2.16
C ASP A 49 43.83 -2.66 1.10
N ARG A 50 44.02 -3.52 0.08
CA ARG A 50 44.95 -3.25 -1.01
C ARG A 50 44.47 -2.09 -1.89
N LEU A 51 43.20 -2.11 -2.29
CA LEU A 51 42.64 -1.07 -3.17
C LEU A 51 42.54 0.25 -2.41
N PHE A 52 41.94 0.23 -1.21
CA PHE A 52 41.82 1.40 -0.35
C PHE A 52 43.18 2.08 -0.10
N ASN A 53 44.21 1.31 0.30
CA ASN A 53 45.53 1.89 0.59
C ASN A 53 46.20 2.52 -0.65
N ASN A 54 45.90 2.05 -1.86
CA ASN A 54 46.39 2.69 -3.08
C ASN A 54 45.73 4.07 -3.29
N TYR A 55 44.42 4.18 -3.09
CA TYR A 55 43.72 5.47 -3.15
C TYR A 55 44.16 6.42 -2.02
N PHE A 56 44.30 5.89 -0.80
CA PHE A 56 44.78 6.67 0.35
C PHE A 56 46.17 7.26 0.09
N LYS A 57 47.14 6.44 -0.32
CA LYS A 57 48.50 6.91 -0.64
C LYS A 57 48.51 7.90 -1.80
N CYS A 58 47.67 7.68 -2.82
CA CYS A 58 47.48 8.63 -3.92
C CYS A 58 47.03 10.01 -3.39
N LEU A 59 45.97 10.05 -2.58
CA LEU A 59 45.45 11.27 -1.97
C LEU A 59 46.46 11.90 -1.00
N MET A 60 47.31 11.11 -0.35
CA MET A 60 48.34 11.62 0.57
C MET A 60 49.63 12.11 -0.12
N ASP A 61 49.79 11.99 -1.44
CA ASP A 61 51.05 12.25 -2.17
C ASP A 61 52.18 11.23 -1.86
N GLU A 62 51.83 10.04 -1.36
CA GLU A 62 52.78 9.00 -0.90
C GLU A 62 52.89 7.81 -1.87
N GLY A 63 52.13 7.81 -2.97
CA GLY A 63 52.07 6.70 -3.91
C GLY A 63 51.55 7.06 -5.30
N ARG A 64 51.58 6.07 -6.20
CA ARG A 64 51.05 6.22 -7.56
C ARG A 64 49.52 6.28 -7.53
N CYS A 65 48.96 7.16 -8.34
CA CYS A 65 47.52 7.30 -8.52
C CYS A 65 47.04 6.52 -9.76
N THR A 66 45.88 5.86 -9.64
CA THR A 66 45.12 5.39 -10.80
C THR A 66 44.50 6.60 -11.54
N PRO A 67 44.07 6.45 -12.81
CA PRO A 67 43.48 7.56 -13.57
C PRO A 67 42.29 8.23 -12.88
N ASP A 68 41.43 7.43 -12.25
CA ASP A 68 40.27 7.87 -11.48
C ASP A 68 40.67 8.46 -10.12
N GLY A 69 41.67 7.89 -9.43
CA GLY A 69 42.21 8.46 -8.19
C GLY A 69 42.89 9.82 -8.40
N ASN A 70 43.57 10.00 -9.54
CA ASN A 70 44.12 11.30 -9.95
C ASN A 70 43.01 12.33 -10.19
N GLU A 71 41.93 11.93 -10.85
CA GLU A 71 40.80 12.82 -11.09
C GLU A 71 40.13 13.22 -9.78
N LEU A 72 39.88 12.26 -8.87
CA LEU A 72 39.38 12.52 -7.53
C LEU A 72 40.28 13.50 -6.78
N LYS A 73 41.59 13.27 -6.76
CA LYS A 73 42.57 14.13 -6.09
C LYS A 73 42.57 15.55 -6.66
N ARG A 74 42.37 15.71 -7.97
CA ARG A 74 42.33 16.99 -8.67
C ARG A 74 41.08 17.79 -8.30
N ILE A 75 39.92 17.13 -8.24
CA ILE A 75 38.63 17.80 -7.97
C ILE A 75 38.39 18.02 -6.47
N LEU A 76 38.99 17.22 -5.59
CA LEU A 76 38.68 17.19 -4.16
C LEU A 76 38.77 18.58 -3.48
N PRO A 77 39.80 19.42 -3.71
CA PRO A 77 39.85 20.75 -3.09
C PRO A 77 38.72 21.68 -3.53
N GLU A 78 38.39 21.71 -4.82
CA GLU A 78 37.31 22.52 -5.38
C GLU A 78 35.94 21.98 -4.95
N ALA A 79 35.77 20.66 -4.95
CA ALA A 79 34.54 20.00 -4.50
C ALA A 79 34.27 20.29 -3.02
N LEU A 80 35.28 20.30 -2.16
CA LEU A 80 35.11 20.69 -0.75
C LEU A 80 34.73 22.16 -0.61
N GLN A 81 35.44 23.08 -1.28
CA GLN A 81 35.16 24.53 -1.22
C GLN A 81 33.78 24.90 -1.76
N THR A 82 33.34 24.27 -2.85
CA THR A 82 32.09 24.59 -3.54
C THR A 82 30.90 23.77 -3.07
N ASN A 83 31.04 22.99 -2.00
CA ASN A 83 30.04 22.03 -1.53
C ASN A 83 29.54 21.08 -2.63
N CYS A 84 30.49 20.55 -3.40
CA CYS A 84 30.26 19.65 -4.52
C CYS A 84 29.31 20.26 -5.57
N ALA A 85 29.30 21.58 -5.78
CA ALA A 85 28.36 22.26 -6.68
C ALA A 85 28.30 21.63 -8.09
N LYS A 86 29.44 21.11 -8.55
CA LYS A 86 29.64 20.48 -9.85
C LYS A 86 29.51 18.94 -9.85
N CYS A 87 29.16 18.33 -8.71
CA CYS A 87 29.08 16.88 -8.60
C CYS A 87 27.74 16.32 -9.10
N SER A 88 27.77 15.13 -9.70
CA SER A 88 26.57 14.35 -10.01
C SER A 88 25.88 13.84 -8.73
N GLU A 89 24.59 13.49 -8.83
CA GLU A 89 23.86 12.88 -7.70
C GLU A 89 24.55 11.60 -7.21
N LYS A 90 25.06 10.77 -8.14
CA LYS A 90 25.84 9.56 -7.81
C LYS A 90 27.13 9.90 -7.07
N GLN A 91 27.85 10.94 -7.48
CA GLN A 91 29.08 11.38 -6.80
C GLN A 91 28.78 11.88 -5.38
N ARG A 92 27.68 12.61 -5.18
CA ARG A 92 27.24 13.08 -3.84
C ARG A 92 26.90 11.90 -2.92
N ALA A 93 26.05 10.98 -3.39
CA ALA A 93 25.69 9.79 -2.63
C ALA A 93 26.91 8.89 -2.33
N GLY A 94 27.80 8.72 -3.32
CA GLY A 94 29.06 7.98 -3.17
C GLY A 94 30.00 8.61 -2.15
N ALA A 95 30.16 9.93 -2.17
CA ALA A 95 30.99 10.66 -1.21
C ALA A 95 30.50 10.50 0.23
N ILE A 96 29.19 10.65 0.47
CA ILE A 96 28.57 10.43 1.81
C ILE A 96 28.87 9.02 2.31
N ARG A 97 28.74 8.02 1.42
CA ARG A 97 28.99 6.62 1.76
C ARG A 97 30.44 6.35 2.14
N VAL A 98 31.40 6.88 1.36
CA VAL A 98 32.84 6.76 1.64
C VAL A 98 33.19 7.41 2.98
N ILE A 99 32.70 8.62 3.22
CA ILE A 99 32.94 9.37 4.47
C ILE A 99 32.45 8.57 5.68
N ASN A 100 31.19 8.11 5.66
CA ASN A 100 30.62 7.35 6.77
C ASN A 100 31.42 6.05 7.03
N TYR A 101 31.77 5.31 5.97
CA TYR A 101 32.55 4.09 6.11
C TYR A 101 33.93 4.35 6.72
N MET A 102 34.62 5.41 6.28
CA MET A 102 35.95 5.77 6.76
C MET A 102 35.94 6.20 8.23
N ILE A 103 34.94 6.99 8.65
CA ILE A 103 34.77 7.40 10.05
C ILE A 103 34.61 6.18 10.96
N ASP A 104 33.77 5.23 10.55
CA ASP A 104 33.41 4.08 11.39
C ASP A 104 34.48 2.96 11.38
N ASN A 105 35.17 2.76 10.26
CA ASN A 105 36.01 1.57 10.03
C ASN A 105 37.49 1.85 9.73
N ARG A 106 37.88 3.11 9.47
CA ARG A 106 39.24 3.51 9.02
C ARG A 106 39.64 4.87 9.62
N LYS A 107 39.48 5.02 10.93
CA LYS A 107 39.64 6.30 11.65
C LYS A 107 41.02 6.95 11.49
N GLU A 108 42.09 6.17 11.58
CA GLU A 108 43.46 6.71 11.44
C GLU A 108 43.70 7.33 10.05
N GLN A 109 43.22 6.68 9.00
CA GLN A 109 43.32 7.18 7.63
C GLN A 109 42.39 8.38 7.39
N TRP A 110 41.21 8.37 8.02
CA TRP A 110 40.31 9.52 8.01
C TRP A 110 40.96 10.76 8.63
N ASP A 111 41.55 10.63 9.82
CA ASP A 111 42.19 11.74 10.53
C ASP A 111 43.36 12.34 9.73
N ALA A 112 44.12 11.48 9.03
CA ALA A 112 45.22 11.91 8.17
C ALA A 112 44.75 12.70 6.94
N LEU A 113 43.68 12.24 6.27
CA LEU A 113 43.09 12.95 5.13
C LEU A 113 42.41 14.25 5.55
N GLN A 114 41.71 14.25 6.68
CA GLN A 114 41.09 15.43 7.26
C GLN A 114 42.13 16.51 7.54
N LYS A 115 43.25 16.14 8.18
CA LYS A 115 44.34 17.09 8.46
C LYS A 115 44.93 17.72 7.19
N LYS A 116 44.92 16.99 6.07
CA LYS A 116 45.47 17.47 4.79
C LYS A 116 44.48 18.37 4.03
N TYR A 117 43.20 18.01 3.99
CA TYR A 117 42.20 18.63 3.11
C TYR A 117 41.20 19.54 3.85
N ASP A 118 41.03 19.39 5.16
CA ASP A 118 40.17 20.20 6.03
C ASP A 118 40.80 20.43 7.42
N PRO A 119 41.95 21.15 7.50
CA PRO A 119 42.66 21.35 8.76
C PRO A 119 41.87 22.17 9.80
N GLU A 120 40.86 22.94 9.37
CA GLU A 120 40.04 23.81 10.21
C GLU A 120 38.67 23.18 10.59
N ASN A 121 38.41 21.93 10.17
CA ASN A 121 37.14 21.21 10.39
C ASN A 121 35.89 21.92 9.83
N LEU A 122 36.04 22.85 8.90
CA LEU A 122 34.95 23.65 8.38
C LEU A 122 33.99 22.81 7.54
N TYR A 123 34.53 21.86 6.76
CA TYR A 123 33.74 21.03 5.85
C TYR A 123 33.16 19.84 6.57
N VAL A 124 33.93 19.18 7.43
CA VAL A 124 33.46 18.04 8.23
C VAL A 124 32.29 18.46 9.12
N GLU A 125 32.37 19.60 9.80
CA GLU A 125 31.24 20.08 10.61
C GLU A 125 30.04 20.49 9.74
N LYS A 126 30.26 21.13 8.59
CA LYS A 126 29.16 21.47 7.66
C LYS A 126 28.44 20.23 7.12
N TYR A 127 29.17 19.23 6.63
CA TYR A 127 28.59 17.97 6.14
C TYR A 127 27.94 17.17 7.26
N ARG A 128 28.49 17.20 8.47
CA ARG A 128 27.88 16.60 9.66
C ARG A 128 26.58 17.32 10.03
N GLU A 129 26.52 18.65 9.94
CA GLU A 129 25.29 19.42 10.15
C GLU A 129 24.26 19.19 9.04
N GLU A 130 24.66 19.09 7.77
CA GLU A 130 23.78 18.72 6.66
C GLU A 130 23.22 17.29 6.84
N ALA A 131 24.06 16.32 7.18
CA ALA A 131 23.64 14.94 7.47
C ALA A 131 22.76 14.86 8.73
N LYS A 132 23.05 15.64 9.78
CA LYS A 132 22.16 15.78 10.96
C LYS A 132 20.83 16.42 10.57
N LYS A 133 20.82 17.39 9.67
CA LYS A 133 19.61 18.07 9.19
C LYS A 133 18.74 17.15 8.35
N GLU A 134 19.33 16.36 7.47
CA GLU A 134 18.63 15.30 6.73
C GLU A 134 18.13 14.19 7.66
N ALA A 135 18.95 13.72 8.61
CA ALA A 135 18.53 12.77 9.64
C ALA A 135 17.43 13.33 10.57
N ASN A 136 17.39 14.65 10.74
CA ASN A 136 16.36 15.33 11.53
C ASN A 136 15.11 15.72 10.72
N MET A 137 15.12 15.56 9.39
CA MET A 137 13.97 15.92 8.55
C MET A 137 12.90 14.85 8.71
N ALA A 138 11.73 15.28 9.18
CA ALA A 138 10.59 14.39 9.30
C ALA A 138 9.89 14.25 7.95
N MET A 139 9.52 13.02 7.60
CA MET A 139 8.64 12.71 6.47
C MET A 139 7.19 12.90 6.93
N GLU A 140 6.45 13.77 6.25
CA GLU A 140 4.99 13.88 6.41
C GLU A 140 4.30 13.31 5.18
N LEU A 141 3.28 12.48 5.39
CA LEU A 141 2.50 11.88 4.32
C LEU A 141 1.00 12.04 4.59
N SER A 142 0.30 12.50 3.56
CA SER A 142 -1.15 12.69 3.52
C SER A 142 -1.79 11.56 2.70
N ILE A 143 -2.49 10.65 3.37
CA ILE A 143 -3.09 9.47 2.78
C ILE A 143 -4.61 9.64 2.71
N LEU A 144 -5.19 9.30 1.56
CA LEU A 144 -6.64 9.24 1.35
C LEU A 144 -7.05 7.83 0.90
N THR A 145 -8.16 7.32 1.40
CA THR A 145 -8.86 6.19 0.78
C THR A 145 -10.32 6.52 0.48
N LEU A 146 -10.84 5.99 -0.62
CA LEU A 146 -12.24 6.15 -1.02
C LEU A 146 -12.71 4.99 -1.93
N ASN A 147 -13.76 4.30 -1.51
CA ASN A 147 -14.60 3.52 -2.43
C ASN A 147 -15.42 4.48 -3.30
N ILE A 148 -15.21 4.48 -4.62
CA ILE A 148 -15.82 5.47 -5.52
C ILE A 148 -17.20 5.05 -6.04
N TRP A 149 -17.66 3.82 -5.73
CA TRP A 149 -18.90 3.25 -6.24
C TRP A 149 -19.04 3.42 -7.75
N GLY A 150 -18.07 2.85 -8.48
CA GLY A 150 -17.89 3.04 -9.92
C GLY A 150 -18.48 1.93 -10.77
N ILE A 151 -19.56 1.27 -10.33
CA ILE A 151 -20.13 0.10 -11.02
C ILE A 151 -20.90 0.56 -12.27
N PRO A 152 -20.55 0.09 -13.48
CA PRO A 152 -21.27 0.43 -14.70
C PRO A 152 -22.75 0.05 -14.64
N TYR A 153 -23.63 0.93 -15.11
CA TYR A 153 -25.09 0.78 -15.15
C TYR A 153 -25.83 0.66 -13.80
N ILE A 154 -25.12 0.42 -12.69
CA ILE A 154 -25.71 0.31 -11.34
C ILE A 154 -25.54 1.60 -10.56
N SER A 155 -24.32 2.14 -10.51
CA SER A 155 -24.03 3.31 -9.69
C SER A 155 -24.63 4.58 -10.29
N LYS A 156 -25.43 5.29 -9.49
CA LYS A 156 -26.09 6.55 -9.89
C LYS A 156 -25.06 7.66 -10.08
N ASP A 157 -25.34 8.57 -11.02
CA ASP A 157 -24.56 9.79 -11.28
C ASP A 157 -23.05 9.54 -11.54
N ARG A 158 -22.67 8.32 -11.96
CA ARG A 158 -21.30 7.81 -11.99
C ARG A 158 -20.32 8.77 -12.67
N GLU A 159 -20.59 9.14 -13.92
CA GLU A 159 -19.68 9.99 -14.71
C GLU A 159 -19.49 11.39 -14.12
N VAL A 160 -20.51 11.95 -13.46
CA VAL A 160 -20.42 13.28 -12.83
C VAL A 160 -19.64 13.17 -11.52
N ARG A 161 -19.90 12.13 -10.72
CA ARG A 161 -19.18 11.87 -9.47
C ARG A 161 -17.72 11.57 -9.70
N VAL A 162 -17.37 10.69 -10.64
CA VAL A 162 -15.97 10.34 -10.97
C VAL A 162 -15.18 11.59 -11.36
N ARG A 163 -15.78 12.50 -12.14
CA ARG A 163 -15.15 13.80 -12.45
C ARG A 163 -14.95 14.67 -11.22
N ALA A 164 -15.97 14.81 -10.37
CA ALA A 164 -15.89 15.58 -9.13
C ALA A 164 -14.86 15.01 -8.14
N ILE A 165 -14.75 13.68 -8.04
CA ILE A 165 -13.71 13.00 -7.28
C ILE A 165 -12.34 13.39 -7.85
N GLY A 166 -12.16 13.27 -9.17
CA GLY A 166 -10.92 13.68 -9.84
C GLY A 166 -10.53 15.15 -9.55
N ASP A 167 -11.50 16.06 -9.52
CA ASP A 167 -11.28 17.48 -9.18
C ASP A 167 -10.81 17.68 -7.74
N VAL A 168 -11.37 16.92 -6.79
CA VAL A 168 -10.90 16.96 -5.39
C VAL A 168 -9.49 16.38 -5.27
N LEU A 169 -9.21 15.27 -5.94
CA LEU A 169 -7.88 14.66 -5.93
C LEU A 169 -6.83 15.58 -6.59
N ALA A 170 -7.23 16.35 -7.60
CA ALA A 170 -6.41 17.34 -8.29
C ALA A 170 -6.04 18.56 -7.42
N SER A 171 -6.62 18.72 -6.23
CA SER A 171 -6.34 19.85 -5.32
C SER A 171 -4.92 19.89 -4.76
N GLY A 172 -4.15 18.78 -4.86
CA GLY A 172 -2.79 18.70 -4.33
C GLY A 172 -2.71 18.53 -2.81
N ASN A 173 -3.83 18.23 -2.14
CA ASN A 173 -3.90 18.03 -0.68
C ASN A 173 -3.48 16.62 -0.22
N TYR A 174 -3.24 15.70 -1.15
CA TYR A 174 -2.94 14.30 -0.87
C TYR A 174 -1.62 13.90 -1.52
N ASP A 175 -0.90 12.98 -0.88
CA ASP A 175 0.35 12.42 -1.37
C ASP A 175 0.15 11.02 -1.95
N ILE A 176 -0.74 10.25 -1.33
CA ILE A 176 -1.08 8.89 -1.74
C ILE A 176 -2.60 8.70 -1.61
N VAL A 177 -3.21 8.17 -2.66
CA VAL A 177 -4.65 7.89 -2.73
C VAL A 177 -4.86 6.43 -3.07
N SER A 178 -5.65 5.72 -2.26
CA SER A 178 -6.12 4.35 -2.50
C SER A 178 -7.60 4.39 -2.89
N LEU A 179 -7.95 3.88 -4.07
CA LEU A 179 -9.33 3.84 -4.56
C LEU A 179 -9.83 2.41 -4.67
N GLN A 180 -11.11 2.22 -4.33
CA GLN A 180 -11.84 0.97 -4.49
C GLN A 180 -13.04 1.19 -5.42
N GLU A 181 -13.55 0.09 -6.00
CA GLU A 181 -14.64 0.08 -6.98
C GLU A 181 -14.43 0.90 -8.25
N VAL A 182 -13.17 0.99 -8.70
CA VAL A 182 -12.83 1.51 -10.02
C VAL A 182 -13.05 0.41 -11.07
N TRP A 183 -14.31 0.13 -11.43
CA TRP A 183 -14.67 -1.01 -12.28
C TRP A 183 -14.61 -0.72 -13.79
N SER A 184 -14.51 0.55 -14.20
CA SER A 184 -14.41 0.95 -15.60
C SER A 184 -13.02 1.49 -15.93
N ASP A 185 -12.43 1.01 -17.02
CA ASP A 185 -11.18 1.59 -17.55
C ASP A 185 -11.38 3.08 -17.91
N GLY A 186 -12.54 3.46 -18.45
CA GLY A 186 -12.85 4.86 -18.76
C GLY A 186 -12.87 5.77 -17.52
N ASP A 187 -13.41 5.27 -16.40
CA ASP A 187 -13.41 5.99 -15.13
C ASP A 187 -11.97 6.12 -14.58
N TYR A 188 -11.16 5.05 -14.68
CA TYR A 188 -9.74 5.09 -14.30
C TYR A 188 -8.93 6.09 -15.15
N GLN A 189 -9.07 6.08 -16.47
CA GLN A 189 -8.39 7.04 -17.35
C GLN A 189 -8.82 8.48 -17.05
N THR A 190 -10.10 8.71 -16.77
CA THR A 190 -10.62 10.04 -16.38
C THR A 190 -9.98 10.54 -15.10
N LEU A 191 -9.88 9.69 -14.06
CA LEU A 191 -9.22 10.03 -12.80
C LEU A 191 -7.73 10.32 -13.03
N LYS A 192 -7.03 9.43 -13.74
CA LYS A 192 -5.60 9.55 -14.06
C LYS A 192 -5.28 10.86 -14.78
N GLN A 193 -6.05 11.22 -15.80
CA GLN A 193 -5.86 12.46 -16.56
C GLN A 193 -6.09 13.71 -15.68
N ARG A 194 -7.09 13.70 -14.80
CA ARG A 194 -7.39 14.86 -13.94
C ARG A 194 -6.31 15.11 -12.90
N VAL A 195 -5.70 14.05 -12.36
CA VAL A 195 -4.72 14.17 -11.29
C VAL A 195 -3.27 14.24 -11.78
N GLU A 196 -3.02 14.17 -13.09
CA GLU A 196 -1.68 14.03 -13.68
C GLU A 196 -0.66 15.06 -13.14
N ASN A 197 -1.10 16.29 -12.89
CA ASN A 197 -0.22 17.36 -12.41
C ASN A 197 0.19 17.23 -10.92
N VAL A 198 -0.53 16.44 -10.11
CA VAL A 198 -0.32 16.35 -8.65
C VAL A 198 -0.07 14.93 -8.15
N LEU A 199 -0.63 13.91 -8.81
CA LEU A 199 -0.48 12.49 -8.53
C LEU A 199 -0.08 11.74 -9.83
N PRO A 200 1.07 12.08 -10.44
CA PRO A 200 1.44 11.55 -11.77
C PRO A 200 1.67 10.03 -11.79
N PHE A 201 1.97 9.41 -10.64
CA PHE A 201 2.28 7.99 -10.57
C PHE A 201 1.03 7.19 -10.19
N CYS A 202 0.30 6.74 -11.20
CA CYS A 202 -0.93 5.97 -11.06
C CYS A 202 -0.74 4.50 -11.43
N HIS A 203 -1.36 3.60 -10.69
CA HIS A 203 -1.38 2.17 -10.98
C HIS A 203 -2.77 1.57 -10.74
N TYR A 204 -3.27 0.82 -11.72
CA TYR A 204 -4.49 0.01 -11.61
C TYR A 204 -4.11 -1.46 -11.49
N PHE A 205 -4.70 -2.17 -10.53
CA PHE A 205 -4.45 -3.59 -10.34
C PHE A 205 -5.42 -4.41 -11.18
N TYR A 206 -4.97 -4.98 -12.30
CA TYR A 206 -5.82 -5.83 -13.14
C TYR A 206 -5.95 -7.25 -12.54
N SER A 207 -7.17 -7.79 -12.50
CA SER A 207 -7.47 -9.13 -11.97
C SER A 207 -8.85 -9.61 -12.42
N GLY A 208 -9.10 -10.92 -12.39
CA GLY A 208 -10.42 -11.50 -12.66
C GLY A 208 -10.97 -11.17 -14.05
N VAL A 209 -12.30 -11.17 -14.18
CA VAL A 209 -12.99 -10.91 -15.46
C VAL A 209 -13.25 -9.41 -15.65
N VAL A 210 -13.62 -8.70 -14.58
CA VAL A 210 -14.06 -7.30 -14.63
C VAL A 210 -13.00 -6.32 -14.08
N GLY A 211 -11.83 -6.82 -13.65
CA GLY A 211 -10.82 -6.04 -12.92
C GLY A 211 -10.84 -6.33 -11.41
N SER A 212 -9.90 -5.75 -10.66
CA SER A 212 -9.94 -5.83 -9.19
C SER A 212 -10.77 -4.70 -8.56
N GLY A 213 -11.01 -3.61 -9.31
CA GLY A 213 -11.60 -2.39 -8.77
C GLY A 213 -10.62 -1.54 -7.96
N LEU A 214 -9.35 -1.92 -7.85
CA LEU A 214 -8.36 -1.24 -7.01
C LEU A 214 -7.40 -0.38 -7.83
N ALA A 215 -7.16 0.84 -7.35
CA ALA A 215 -6.15 1.74 -7.91
C ALA A 215 -5.39 2.49 -6.82
N ILE A 216 -4.10 2.76 -7.07
CA ILE A 216 -3.29 3.66 -6.26
C ILE A 216 -2.83 4.83 -7.14
N LEU A 217 -2.94 6.05 -6.61
CA LEU A 217 -2.45 7.27 -7.23
C LEU A 217 -1.48 7.94 -6.26
N SER A 218 -0.28 8.28 -6.73
CA SER A 218 0.77 8.82 -5.87
C SER A 218 1.45 10.04 -6.48
N ARG A 219 1.81 10.97 -5.59
CA ARG A 219 2.72 12.08 -5.86
C ARG A 219 4.14 11.60 -6.13
N TYR A 220 4.50 10.45 -5.55
CA TYR A 220 5.85 9.91 -5.55
C TYR A 220 5.96 8.67 -6.46
N PRO A 221 7.16 8.37 -7.00
CA PRO A 221 7.34 7.24 -7.92
C PRO A 221 6.94 5.90 -7.30
N ILE A 222 6.06 5.16 -7.99
CA ILE A 222 5.80 3.74 -7.72
C ILE A 222 6.93 2.92 -8.35
N VAL A 223 7.80 2.35 -7.52
CA VAL A 223 8.98 1.58 -7.97
C VAL A 223 8.68 0.11 -8.24
N SER A 224 7.60 -0.42 -7.65
CA SER A 224 7.16 -1.79 -7.84
C SER A 224 5.69 -1.92 -7.48
N ALA A 225 4.96 -2.74 -8.23
CA ALA A 225 3.58 -3.09 -7.93
C ALA A 225 3.39 -4.61 -8.00
N PHE A 226 2.56 -5.15 -7.12
CA PHE A 226 2.24 -6.58 -7.05
C PHE A 226 0.79 -6.77 -6.65
N PHE A 227 0.11 -7.77 -7.19
CA PHE A 227 -1.29 -8.08 -6.85
C PHE A 227 -1.41 -9.51 -6.36
N HIS A 228 -2.07 -9.70 -5.22
CA HIS A 228 -2.37 -10.99 -4.63
C HIS A 228 -3.88 -11.24 -4.67
N ALA A 229 -4.31 -12.20 -5.48
CA ALA A 229 -5.70 -12.62 -5.56
C ALA A 229 -6.02 -13.58 -4.41
N TRP A 230 -7.15 -13.36 -3.73
CA TRP A 230 -7.56 -14.23 -2.63
C TRP A 230 -8.10 -15.57 -3.13
N SER A 231 -7.98 -16.58 -2.27
CA SER A 231 -8.42 -17.95 -2.55
C SER A 231 -9.95 -18.12 -2.59
N VAL A 232 -10.71 -17.23 -1.94
CA VAL A 232 -12.18 -17.22 -1.88
C VAL A 232 -12.71 -15.82 -2.10
N ASN A 233 -13.70 -15.66 -3.00
CA ASN A 233 -14.22 -14.36 -3.45
C ASN A 233 -15.75 -14.32 -3.62
N GLY A 234 -16.48 -15.23 -2.96
CA GLY A 234 -17.95 -15.28 -3.03
C GLY A 234 -18.45 -16.44 -3.88
N TYR A 235 -19.74 -16.44 -4.24
CA TYR A 235 -20.38 -17.57 -4.92
C TYR A 235 -20.81 -17.23 -6.34
N ILE A 236 -20.36 -18.00 -7.34
CA ILE A 236 -20.67 -17.79 -8.77
C ILE A 236 -22.18 -17.67 -9.08
N HIS A 237 -23.01 -18.43 -8.37
CA HIS A 237 -24.44 -18.51 -8.61
C HIS A 237 -25.22 -17.36 -7.99
N ARG A 238 -24.61 -16.58 -7.08
CA ARG A 238 -25.23 -15.38 -6.50
C ARG A 238 -24.91 -14.18 -7.38
N ILE A 239 -25.52 -14.15 -8.57
CA ILE A 239 -25.28 -13.12 -9.59
C ILE A 239 -25.56 -11.71 -9.06
N GLN A 240 -26.46 -11.57 -8.08
CA GLN A 240 -26.75 -10.29 -7.45
C GLN A 240 -25.63 -9.80 -6.51
N HIS A 241 -24.71 -10.68 -6.10
CA HIS A 241 -23.54 -10.36 -5.29
C HIS A 241 -22.31 -10.32 -6.20
N GLY A 242 -21.96 -9.12 -6.68
CA GLY A 242 -20.97 -8.91 -7.75
C GLY A 242 -19.53 -9.33 -7.40
N ASP A 243 -19.23 -9.58 -6.12
CA ASP A 243 -17.89 -9.89 -5.60
C ASP A 243 -17.20 -11.05 -6.34
N TRP A 244 -17.95 -12.07 -6.76
CA TRP A 244 -17.37 -13.22 -7.44
C TRP A 244 -16.85 -12.88 -8.85
N PHE A 245 -17.51 -11.96 -9.55
CA PHE A 245 -17.12 -11.54 -10.90
C PHE A 245 -15.96 -10.53 -10.86
N GLY A 246 -15.80 -9.83 -9.73
CA GLY A 246 -14.64 -9.01 -9.43
C GLY A 246 -13.43 -9.88 -9.09
N GLY A 247 -12.27 -9.56 -9.65
CA GLY A 247 -11.00 -10.19 -9.29
C GLY A 247 -10.46 -9.65 -7.96
N LYS A 248 -11.22 -9.81 -6.86
CA LYS A 248 -10.89 -9.25 -5.55
C LYS A 248 -9.57 -9.82 -4.98
N GLY A 249 -8.85 -8.98 -4.24
CA GLY A 249 -7.52 -9.25 -3.72
C GLY A 249 -6.92 -8.04 -3.02
N VAL A 250 -5.61 -8.11 -2.77
CA VAL A 250 -4.81 -7.00 -2.23
C VAL A 250 -3.73 -6.58 -3.23
N GLY A 251 -3.69 -5.29 -3.55
CA GLY A 251 -2.65 -4.68 -4.38
C GLY A 251 -1.59 -4.00 -3.51
N LEU A 252 -0.32 -4.33 -3.73
CA LEU A 252 0.84 -3.65 -3.13
C LEU A 252 1.45 -2.70 -4.16
N ALA A 253 1.65 -1.44 -3.76
CA ALA A 253 2.55 -0.50 -4.41
C ALA A 253 3.70 -0.13 -3.46
N LYS A 254 4.94 -0.29 -3.92
CA LYS A 254 6.13 0.24 -3.25
C LYS A 254 6.43 1.61 -3.82
N ILE A 255 6.43 2.62 -2.96
CA ILE A 255 6.53 4.04 -3.34
C ILE A 255 7.83 4.59 -2.75
N SER A 256 8.64 5.26 -3.57
CA SER A 256 9.89 5.90 -3.12
C SER A 256 9.63 7.34 -2.71
N VAL A 257 9.67 7.61 -1.41
CA VAL A 257 9.51 8.95 -0.81
C VAL A 257 10.85 9.37 -0.23
N ASN A 258 11.52 10.36 -0.81
CA ASN A 258 12.84 10.83 -0.37
C ASN A 258 13.86 9.67 -0.20
N ASP A 259 13.94 8.79 -1.22
CA ASP A 259 14.78 7.58 -1.24
C ASP A 259 14.47 6.52 -0.16
N GLN A 260 13.32 6.64 0.49
CA GLN A 260 12.82 5.66 1.45
C GLN A 260 11.58 4.96 0.89
N LEU A 261 11.49 3.65 1.15
CA LEU A 261 10.37 2.85 0.66
C LEU A 261 9.18 2.92 1.61
N VAL A 262 8.05 3.33 1.06
CA VAL A 262 6.73 3.28 1.69
C VAL A 262 5.90 2.23 0.95
N HIS A 263 5.40 1.24 1.67
CA HIS A 263 4.58 0.17 1.11
C HIS A 263 3.10 0.49 1.35
N VAL A 264 2.33 0.55 0.27
CA VAL A 264 0.90 0.85 0.32
C VAL A 264 0.13 -0.33 -0.25
N TYR A 265 -0.76 -0.85 0.57
CA TYR A 265 -1.64 -1.97 0.28
C TYR A 265 -3.05 -1.40 0.08
N ALA A 266 -3.63 -1.66 -1.08
CA ALA A 266 -5.04 -1.39 -1.38
C ALA A 266 -5.81 -2.70 -1.31
N ALA A 267 -6.94 -2.73 -0.60
CA ALA A 267 -7.80 -3.89 -0.53
C ALA A 267 -9.27 -3.49 -0.54
N HIS A 268 -10.11 -4.38 -1.07
CA HIS A 268 -11.57 -4.28 -0.96
C HIS A 268 -12.12 -5.66 -0.61
N LEU A 269 -12.36 -5.92 0.68
CA LEU A 269 -12.82 -7.23 1.17
C LEU A 269 -14.23 -7.54 0.65
N HIS A 270 -14.66 -8.80 0.73
CA HIS A 270 -16.00 -9.22 0.33
C HIS A 270 -17.07 -8.38 1.06
N ALA A 271 -18.14 -7.98 0.39
CA ALA A 271 -19.20 -7.20 1.03
C ALA A 271 -20.00 -8.01 2.07
N GLU A 272 -20.46 -7.32 3.13
CA GLU A 272 -21.43 -7.87 4.09
C GLU A 272 -22.86 -7.53 3.65
N TYR A 273 -23.53 -8.49 3.02
CA TYR A 273 -24.89 -8.29 2.49
C TYR A 273 -25.99 -8.43 3.55
N ASN A 274 -25.75 -9.16 4.64
CA ASN A 274 -26.73 -9.37 5.71
C ASN A 274 -26.05 -9.72 7.03
N ARG A 275 -26.08 -8.79 8.00
CA ARG A 275 -25.45 -8.97 9.31
C ARG A 275 -26.10 -10.05 10.19
N GLN A 276 -27.39 -10.32 10.01
CA GLN A 276 -28.11 -11.34 10.79
C GLN A 276 -27.87 -12.76 10.26
N CYS A 277 -27.53 -12.88 8.99
CA CYS A 277 -27.30 -14.15 8.30
C CYS A 277 -26.20 -13.97 7.26
N ASP A 278 -24.97 -13.91 7.74
CA ASP A 278 -23.82 -13.62 6.89
C ASP A 278 -23.19 -14.90 6.34
N ASP A 279 -23.61 -15.27 5.13
CA ASP A 279 -23.08 -16.40 4.37
C ASP A 279 -21.59 -16.23 3.98
N TYR A 280 -21.02 -15.04 4.16
CA TYR A 280 -19.68 -14.67 3.68
C TYR A 280 -18.66 -14.39 4.79
N MET A 281 -19.02 -14.63 6.05
CA MET A 281 -18.12 -14.41 7.19
C MET A 281 -16.79 -15.17 7.01
N ALA A 282 -16.87 -16.44 6.63
CA ALA A 282 -15.69 -17.26 6.36
C ALA A 282 -14.79 -16.66 5.27
N HIS A 283 -15.40 -16.09 4.22
CA HIS A 283 -14.66 -15.46 3.13
C HIS A 283 -13.94 -14.20 3.63
N ARG A 284 -14.65 -13.29 4.31
CA ARG A 284 -14.04 -12.05 4.84
C ARG A 284 -12.91 -12.35 5.82
N VAL A 285 -13.08 -13.33 6.69
CA VAL A 285 -12.04 -13.75 7.65
C VAL A 285 -10.80 -14.31 6.95
N ILE A 286 -10.98 -15.18 5.95
CA ILE A 286 -9.86 -15.72 5.18
C ILE A 286 -9.16 -14.61 4.41
N GLN A 287 -9.91 -13.72 3.76
CA GLN A 287 -9.35 -12.57 3.03
C GLN A 287 -8.58 -11.62 3.95
N ALA A 288 -9.10 -11.34 5.15
CA ALA A 288 -8.42 -10.54 6.16
C ALA A 288 -7.10 -11.19 6.62
N TYR A 289 -7.13 -12.49 6.93
CA TYR A 289 -5.95 -13.22 7.37
C TYR A 289 -4.90 -13.39 6.26
N ASP A 290 -5.34 -13.67 5.03
CA ASP A 290 -4.47 -13.76 3.85
C ASP A 290 -3.83 -12.40 3.54
N THR A 291 -4.61 -11.32 3.62
CA THR A 291 -4.08 -9.94 3.52
C THR A 291 -3.04 -9.63 4.59
N ALA A 292 -3.29 -10.02 5.85
CA ALA A 292 -2.35 -9.82 6.93
C ALA A 292 -1.03 -10.59 6.71
N GLN A 293 -1.11 -11.87 6.32
CA GLN A 293 0.08 -12.66 5.98
C GLN A 293 0.85 -12.10 4.80
N PHE A 294 0.14 -11.62 3.77
CA PHE A 294 0.73 -10.98 2.62
C PHE A 294 1.53 -9.73 3.05
N ILE A 295 0.94 -8.86 3.87
CA ILE A 295 1.60 -7.68 4.43
C ILE A 295 2.86 -8.05 5.23
N GLU A 296 2.77 -9.07 6.10
CA GLU A 296 3.94 -9.55 6.86
C GLU A 296 5.04 -10.09 5.95
N SER A 297 4.67 -10.83 4.91
CA SER A 297 5.61 -11.46 3.97
C SER A 297 6.28 -10.45 3.04
N THR A 298 5.63 -9.30 2.78
CA THR A 298 6.13 -8.27 1.85
C THR A 298 6.62 -6.99 2.52
N ARG A 299 6.71 -6.95 3.87
CA ARG A 299 7.14 -5.75 4.62
C ARG A 299 8.50 -5.20 4.21
N GLY A 300 9.46 -6.08 3.90
CA GLY A 300 10.81 -5.72 3.47
C GLY A 300 11.49 -4.68 4.37
N ASN A 301 12.19 -3.72 3.75
CA ASN A 301 12.84 -2.58 4.39
C ASN A 301 11.96 -1.31 4.41
N SER A 302 10.64 -1.48 4.35
CA SER A 302 9.71 -0.36 4.29
C SER A 302 9.70 0.46 5.58
N VAL A 303 9.88 1.78 5.46
CA VAL A 303 9.88 2.71 6.60
C VAL A 303 8.48 2.99 7.13
N LEU A 304 7.48 2.83 6.26
CA LEU A 304 6.06 2.94 6.58
C LEU A 304 5.28 1.94 5.76
N GLN A 305 4.36 1.24 6.38
CA GLN A 305 3.44 0.33 5.72
C GLN A 305 2.01 0.81 5.97
N ILE A 306 1.22 0.90 4.93
CA ILE A 306 -0.15 1.43 4.96
C ILE A 306 -1.08 0.43 4.30
N LEU A 307 -2.14 0.00 4.96
CA LEU A 307 -3.28 -0.65 4.33
C LEU A 307 -4.45 0.33 4.28
N ALA A 308 -4.91 0.65 3.07
CA ALA A 308 -5.93 1.67 2.85
C ALA A 308 -7.03 1.14 1.92
N GLY A 309 -8.26 1.07 2.41
CA GLY A 309 -9.40 0.63 1.60
C GLY A 309 -10.70 0.37 2.36
N ASP A 310 -11.70 -0.05 1.60
CA ASP A 310 -12.96 -0.58 2.11
C ASP A 310 -12.77 -2.03 2.57
N LEU A 311 -12.74 -2.24 3.87
CA LEU A 311 -12.49 -3.55 4.46
C LEU A 311 -13.78 -4.30 4.79
N ASN A 312 -14.96 -3.75 4.50
CA ASN A 312 -16.27 -4.39 4.73
C ASN A 312 -16.40 -5.07 6.11
N THR A 313 -15.81 -4.45 7.14
CA THR A 313 -15.81 -4.96 8.51
C THR A 313 -15.87 -3.78 9.47
N GLU A 314 -16.66 -3.88 10.53
CA GLU A 314 -16.75 -2.84 11.55
C GLU A 314 -15.70 -3.03 12.66
N PRO A 315 -15.40 -1.98 13.43
CA PRO A 315 -14.45 -2.08 14.53
C PRO A 315 -14.93 -3.10 15.58
N GLY A 316 -14.10 -4.10 15.85
CA GLY A 316 -14.41 -5.19 16.79
C GLY A 316 -14.92 -6.47 16.14
N ASP A 317 -15.37 -6.41 14.88
CA ASP A 317 -15.72 -7.61 14.11
C ASP A 317 -14.48 -8.51 13.94
N LEU A 318 -14.73 -9.79 13.66
CA LEU A 318 -13.67 -10.78 13.58
C LEU A 318 -12.64 -10.49 12.49
N ALA A 319 -13.07 -10.16 11.28
CA ALA A 319 -12.17 -9.83 10.17
C ALA A 319 -11.27 -8.63 10.51
N TYR A 320 -11.84 -7.58 11.11
CA TYR A 320 -11.09 -6.43 11.64
C TYR A 320 -10.03 -6.85 12.67
N ARG A 321 -10.40 -7.63 13.69
CA ARG A 321 -9.47 -8.08 14.74
C ARG A 321 -8.35 -8.94 14.16
N VAL A 322 -8.67 -9.89 13.28
CA VAL A 322 -7.70 -10.76 12.60
C VAL A 322 -6.69 -9.93 11.84
N LEU A 323 -7.17 -8.96 11.05
CA LEU A 323 -6.32 -8.08 10.25
C LEU A 323 -5.34 -7.31 11.12
N LEU A 324 -5.80 -6.63 12.18
CA LEU A 324 -4.92 -5.85 13.06
C LEU A 324 -3.92 -6.73 13.81
N THR A 325 -4.39 -7.81 14.44
CA THR A 325 -3.54 -8.66 15.29
C THR A 325 -2.54 -9.49 14.50
N SER A 326 -2.88 -9.90 13.27
CA SER A 326 -1.99 -10.72 12.44
C SER A 326 -1.01 -9.88 11.61
N SER A 327 -1.34 -8.62 11.29
CA SER A 327 -0.44 -7.70 10.56
C SER A 327 0.33 -6.72 11.47
N ASN A 328 -0.04 -6.62 12.74
CA ASN A 328 0.46 -5.60 13.67
C ASN A 328 0.30 -4.15 13.16
N LEU A 329 -0.64 -3.91 12.24
CA LEU A 329 -1.03 -2.57 11.85
C LEU A 329 -1.88 -1.92 12.95
N LYS A 330 -1.79 -0.60 13.03
CA LYS A 330 -2.61 0.24 13.91
C LYS A 330 -3.68 0.95 13.09
N ASP A 331 -4.88 1.07 13.64
CA ASP A 331 -5.91 1.93 13.04
C ASP A 331 -5.52 3.41 13.22
N SER A 332 -5.63 4.19 12.14
CA SER A 332 -5.46 5.64 12.20
C SER A 332 -6.58 6.36 12.94
N TYR A 333 -7.69 5.67 13.24
CA TYR A 333 -8.69 6.24 14.12
C TYR A 333 -8.31 6.05 15.60
N ASP A 334 -8.10 7.17 16.31
CA ASP A 334 -7.96 7.19 17.76
C ASP A 334 -9.19 7.89 18.39
N ARG A 335 -9.92 7.18 19.26
CA ARG A 335 -11.04 7.71 20.05
C ARG A 335 -10.68 8.95 20.88
N LYS A 336 -9.40 9.15 21.19
CA LYS A 336 -8.91 10.31 21.94
C LYS A 336 -8.80 11.57 21.08
N LEU A 337 -8.82 11.45 19.76
CA LEU A 337 -8.83 12.60 18.86
C LEU A 337 -10.24 13.20 18.76
N PRO A 338 -10.39 14.53 18.89
CA PRO A 338 -11.69 15.18 18.81
C PRO A 338 -12.24 15.11 17.38
N GLY A 339 -13.34 14.38 17.19
CA GLY A 339 -14.07 14.28 15.93
C GLY A 339 -15.26 13.34 16.08
N GLY A 340 -16.47 13.81 15.74
CA GLY A 340 -17.73 13.08 15.91
C GLY A 340 -17.82 11.79 15.09
N SER A 341 -18.90 11.03 15.28
CA SER A 341 -19.21 9.75 14.60
C SER A 341 -18.65 9.67 13.16
N LEU A 342 -17.64 8.82 12.96
CA LEU A 342 -16.96 8.61 11.68
C LEU A 342 -17.62 7.47 10.91
N CYS A 343 -18.88 7.69 10.58
CA CYS A 343 -19.55 6.85 9.61
C CYS A 343 -18.87 6.98 8.24
N THR A 344 -18.56 5.85 7.61
CA THR A 344 -18.00 5.79 6.26
C THR A 344 -18.95 5.19 5.24
N ASN A 345 -19.99 4.45 5.66
CA ASN A 345 -20.97 3.84 4.78
C ASN A 345 -22.34 3.79 5.47
N GLU A 346 -23.43 3.81 4.68
CA GLU A 346 -24.81 3.88 5.20
C GLU A 346 -25.03 5.07 6.16
N CYS A 347 -24.31 6.17 5.93
CA CYS A 347 -24.42 7.34 6.78
C CYS A 347 -25.73 8.05 6.54
N GLU A 348 -26.46 8.41 7.59
CA GLU A 348 -27.73 9.14 7.49
C GLU A 348 -27.60 10.41 6.62
N SER A 349 -26.44 11.06 6.70
CA SER A 349 -26.20 12.28 5.93
C SER A 349 -25.84 12.06 4.46
N ASN A 350 -25.48 10.84 4.04
CA ASN A 350 -25.10 10.52 2.66
C ASN A 350 -26.36 10.41 1.77
N SER A 351 -26.32 10.98 0.55
CA SER A 351 -27.50 11.01 -0.33
C SER A 351 -27.91 9.66 -0.91
N TYR A 352 -27.02 8.67 -0.89
CA TYR A 352 -27.24 7.34 -1.46
C TYR A 352 -27.63 6.28 -0.42
N THR A 353 -27.60 6.64 0.87
CA THR A 353 -28.05 5.74 1.94
C THR A 353 -29.54 5.46 1.82
N ASP A 354 -29.91 4.18 1.87
CA ASP A 354 -31.31 3.77 1.91
C ASP A 354 -32.00 4.27 3.19
N ALA A 355 -33.22 4.78 3.06
CA ALA A 355 -33.96 5.35 4.18
C ALA A 355 -34.30 4.32 5.27
N THR A 356 -34.39 3.04 4.93
CA THR A 356 -34.59 1.95 5.90
C THR A 356 -33.30 1.65 6.64
N ALA A 357 -32.17 1.58 5.92
CA ALA A 357 -30.84 1.38 6.53
C ALA A 357 -30.49 2.51 7.52
N ALA A 358 -30.69 3.77 7.11
CA ALA A 358 -30.48 4.93 7.99
C ALA A 358 -31.35 4.89 9.27
N LYS A 359 -32.58 4.37 9.17
CA LYS A 359 -33.46 4.20 10.34
C LYS A 359 -33.01 3.06 11.26
N GLN A 360 -32.50 1.98 10.68
CA GLN A 360 -32.02 0.82 11.45
C GLN A 360 -30.71 1.13 12.18
N ASN A 361 -29.81 1.86 11.54
CA ASN A 361 -28.55 2.30 12.14
C ASN A 361 -28.28 3.78 11.84
N PRO A 362 -28.77 4.70 12.70
CA PRO A 362 -28.59 6.15 12.51
C PRO A 362 -27.12 6.60 12.53
N ASN A 363 -26.25 5.84 13.18
CA ASN A 363 -24.81 6.14 13.23
C ASN A 363 -24.06 5.62 12.00
N GLY A 364 -24.73 4.87 11.11
CA GLY A 364 -24.15 4.18 9.97
C GLY A 364 -23.01 3.24 10.35
N LYS A 365 -22.19 2.86 9.36
CA LYS A 365 -21.13 1.87 9.49
C LYS A 365 -19.76 2.53 9.28
N ARG A 366 -18.74 2.05 10.00
CA ARG A 366 -17.33 2.37 9.73
C ARG A 366 -16.67 1.13 9.15
N ILE A 367 -16.43 1.15 7.84
CA ILE A 367 -15.85 0.01 7.10
C ILE A 367 -14.67 0.40 6.20
N ASP A 368 -14.41 1.70 6.04
CA ASP A 368 -13.27 2.23 5.31
C ASP A 368 -12.16 2.64 6.29
N TYR A 369 -10.92 2.24 5.99
CA TYR A 369 -9.81 2.40 6.93
C TYR A 369 -8.52 2.86 6.25
N VAL A 370 -7.73 3.61 7.02
CA VAL A 370 -6.28 3.73 6.83
C VAL A 370 -5.62 3.10 8.05
N LEU A 371 -4.98 1.96 7.86
CA LEU A 371 -4.22 1.23 8.87
C LEU A 371 -2.73 1.39 8.58
N TYR A 372 -1.88 1.49 9.59
CA TYR A 372 -0.46 1.75 9.39
C TYR A 372 0.46 1.08 10.41
N ARG A 373 1.70 0.82 9.98
CA ARG A 373 2.82 0.42 10.84
C ARG A 373 4.07 1.18 10.43
N ILE A 374 4.74 1.75 11.41
CA ILE A 374 6.01 2.45 11.25
C ILE A 374 7.13 1.42 11.38
N GLY A 375 8.15 1.51 10.53
CA GLY A 375 9.30 0.61 10.55
C GLY A 375 10.17 0.78 11.80
N ASP A 376 10.87 -0.28 12.19
CA ASP A 376 11.56 -0.40 13.49
C ASP A 376 12.65 0.66 13.75
N HIS A 377 13.17 1.31 12.71
CA HIS A 377 14.20 2.36 12.80
C HIS A 377 13.62 3.79 12.68
N TYR A 378 12.30 3.90 12.76
CA TYR A 378 11.59 5.17 12.65
C TYR A 378 10.66 5.33 13.84
N GLU A 379 10.57 6.57 14.32
CA GLU A 379 9.57 7.02 15.26
C GLU A 379 8.58 7.89 14.49
N GLY A 380 7.30 7.76 14.80
CA GLY A 380 6.30 8.61 14.17
C GLY A 380 4.95 8.49 14.83
N ARG A 381 4.05 9.37 14.41
CA ARG A 381 2.72 9.47 14.98
C ARG A 381 1.72 9.95 13.95
N LEU A 382 0.46 9.68 14.24
CA LEU A 382 -0.66 10.29 13.57
C LEU A 382 -0.74 11.77 13.93
N LEU A 383 -0.86 12.62 12.91
CA LEU A 383 -1.11 14.05 13.06
C LEU A 383 -2.59 14.36 12.97
N GLU A 384 -3.31 13.70 12.07
CA GLU A 384 -4.69 14.03 11.76
C GLU A 384 -5.42 12.79 11.20
N HIS A 385 -6.69 12.63 11.59
CA HIS A 385 -7.63 11.68 11.00
C HIS A 385 -8.98 12.40 10.82
N ARG A 386 -9.59 12.32 9.62
CA ARG A 386 -10.92 12.92 9.36
C ARG A 386 -11.57 12.35 8.10
N LEU A 387 -12.86 12.68 7.90
CA LEU A 387 -13.54 12.55 6.62
C LEU A 387 -13.41 13.89 5.88
N PRO A 388 -12.61 13.99 4.79
CA PRO A 388 -12.22 15.29 4.26
C PRO A 388 -13.22 15.89 3.27
N LEU A 389 -14.16 15.10 2.76
CA LEU A 389 -15.10 15.53 1.73
C LEU A 389 -16.31 16.23 2.35
N PRO A 390 -16.86 17.26 1.68
CA PRO A 390 -18.15 17.80 2.08
C PRO A 390 -19.25 16.78 1.81
N LYS A 391 -20.35 16.87 2.57
CA LYS A 391 -21.49 15.96 2.47
C LYS A 391 -22.07 15.86 1.06
N ARG A 392 -21.92 16.90 0.22
CA ARG A 392 -22.44 16.95 -1.15
C ARG A 392 -21.37 17.47 -2.09
N VAL A 393 -21.40 16.99 -3.33
CA VAL A 393 -20.61 17.57 -4.42
C VAL A 393 -21.06 19.03 -4.59
N PRO A 394 -20.12 20.01 -4.67
CA PRO A 394 -20.47 21.42 -4.81
C PRO A 394 -21.46 21.67 -5.96
N GLY A 395 -22.57 22.32 -5.64
CA GLY A 395 -23.63 22.62 -6.61
C GLY A 395 -24.54 21.44 -6.99
N GLN A 396 -24.39 20.28 -6.35
CA GLN A 396 -25.20 19.09 -6.61
C GLN A 396 -25.98 18.66 -5.36
N SER A 397 -27.06 17.91 -5.57
CA SER A 397 -27.88 17.35 -4.48
C SER A 397 -27.36 16.02 -3.93
N PHE A 398 -26.28 15.48 -4.51
CA PHE A 398 -25.75 14.16 -4.19
C PHE A 398 -24.31 14.16 -3.65
N SER A 399 -23.94 13.09 -2.94
CA SER A 399 -22.61 12.79 -2.38
C SER A 399 -21.61 12.34 -3.44
N TYR A 400 -20.31 12.31 -3.10
CA TYR A 400 -19.25 11.85 -4.00
C TYR A 400 -19.29 10.34 -4.27
N SER A 401 -19.72 9.57 -3.29
CA SER A 401 -19.94 8.13 -3.33
C SER A 401 -21.01 7.77 -2.30
N ASP A 402 -21.49 6.52 -2.28
CA ASP A 402 -22.23 5.96 -1.14
C ASP A 402 -21.32 5.66 0.07
N HIS A 403 -20.00 5.77 -0.12
CA HIS A 403 -19.00 5.83 0.93
C HIS A 403 -18.46 7.25 1.18
N GLU A 404 -17.99 7.51 2.39
CA GLU A 404 -17.24 8.72 2.77
C GLU A 404 -15.74 8.44 2.71
N ALA A 405 -14.95 9.39 2.18
CA ALA A 405 -13.50 9.22 2.10
C ALA A 405 -12.87 9.30 3.50
N VAL A 406 -11.81 8.52 3.73
CA VAL A 406 -11.04 8.55 4.98
C VAL A 406 -9.66 9.13 4.72
N TYR A 407 -9.29 10.13 5.53
CA TYR A 407 -7.99 10.80 5.47
C TYR A 407 -7.18 10.54 6.73
N ALA A 408 -5.89 10.27 6.55
CA ALA A 408 -4.92 10.22 7.63
C ALA A 408 -3.63 10.96 7.25
N LYS A 409 -3.11 11.76 8.17
CA LYS A 409 -1.79 12.41 8.05
C LYS A 409 -0.82 11.81 9.03
N LEU A 410 0.29 11.27 8.54
CA LEU A 410 1.34 10.64 9.35
C LEU A 410 2.62 11.48 9.28
N ILE A 411 3.33 11.57 10.41
CA ILE A 411 4.69 12.10 10.47
C ILE A 411 5.64 11.03 10.99
N LEU A 412 6.80 10.91 10.34
CA LEU A 412 7.83 9.94 10.67
C LEU A 412 9.19 10.61 10.70
N LYS A 413 10.05 10.18 11.61
CA LYS A 413 11.42 10.63 11.76
C LYS A 413 12.29 9.41 12.01
N ARG A 414 13.52 9.42 11.51
CA ARG A 414 14.48 8.36 11.82
C ARG A 414 14.79 8.36 13.32
N SER A 415 14.71 7.19 13.96
CA SER A 415 15.08 7.04 15.37
C SER A 415 16.57 7.34 15.55
N SER A 416 16.91 8.07 16.61
CA SER A 416 18.31 8.33 16.94
C SER A 416 18.98 7.02 17.40
N SER A 417 20.24 6.79 17.03
CA SER A 417 21.01 5.61 17.48
C SER A 417 21.07 5.48 19.01
N SER A 418 20.91 6.59 19.75
CA SER A 418 20.85 6.60 21.21
C SER A 418 19.53 6.01 21.75
N SER A 419 18.38 6.23 21.10
CA SER A 419 17.09 5.68 21.56
C SER A 419 16.99 4.17 21.32
N THR A 420 17.54 3.65 20.22
CA THR A 420 17.60 2.21 19.96
C THR A 420 18.50 1.47 20.95
N ILE A 421 19.67 2.04 21.27
CA ILE A 421 20.59 1.45 22.27
C ILE A 421 20.00 1.59 23.68
N GLN A 422 19.35 2.70 24.03
CA GLN A 422 18.66 2.84 25.31
C GLN A 422 17.51 1.84 25.47
N ASN A 423 16.71 1.59 24.43
CA ASN A 423 15.65 0.58 24.47
C ASN A 423 16.23 -0.84 24.59
N LEU A 424 17.30 -1.16 23.86
CA LEU A 424 17.99 -2.46 23.98
C LEU A 424 18.67 -2.67 25.34
N ILE A 425 19.28 -1.62 25.90
CA ILE A 425 19.90 -1.65 27.24
C ILE A 425 18.82 -1.72 28.34
N ALA A 426 17.69 -1.02 28.19
CA ALA A 426 16.56 -1.11 29.10
C ALA A 426 15.98 -2.54 29.14
N CYS A 427 15.93 -3.24 28.00
CA CYS A 427 15.53 -4.65 27.96
C CYS A 427 16.57 -5.63 28.56
N SER A 428 17.85 -5.23 28.66
CA SER A 428 18.95 -6.10 29.12
C SER A 428 19.32 -5.86 30.59
N SER A 429 19.01 -4.68 31.12
CA SER A 429 19.27 -4.28 32.49
C SER A 429 17.97 -4.37 33.27
N GLY A 430 17.70 -5.53 33.90
CA GLY A 430 16.61 -5.72 34.86
C GLY A 430 16.75 -4.85 36.12
N LYS A 431 16.62 -3.52 35.95
CA LYS A 431 16.55 -2.55 37.03
C LYS A 431 15.20 -1.87 36.94
N THR A 432 14.31 -2.36 37.78
CA THR A 432 13.08 -1.69 38.19
C THR A 432 13.40 -0.31 38.76
N LYS A 433 12.79 0.71 38.16
CA LYS A 433 12.37 1.91 38.88
C LYS A 433 10.93 2.19 38.50
N ASP A 434 10.15 2.42 39.53
CA ASP A 434 8.70 2.55 39.51
C ASP A 434 8.24 3.64 38.53
N GLU A 435 7.61 3.22 37.42
CA GLU A 435 6.48 3.85 36.71
C GLU A 435 6.18 3.16 35.35
N ASP A 436 7.06 2.27 34.83
CA ASP A 436 6.83 1.55 33.57
C ASP A 436 6.40 0.08 33.76
N GLY A 437 5.20 -0.13 34.30
CA GLY A 437 4.54 -1.44 34.39
C GLY A 437 3.80 -1.89 33.12
N CYS A 438 3.92 -1.19 31.98
CA CYS A 438 2.92 -1.28 30.90
C CYS A 438 3.34 -2.07 29.64
N GLU A 439 4.62 -2.37 29.41
CA GLU A 439 5.04 -2.93 28.10
C GLU A 439 4.93 -4.46 28.00
N TRP A 440 5.21 -5.19 29.09
CA TRP A 440 5.04 -6.65 29.13
C TRP A 440 3.57 -7.08 29.11
N ASP A 441 2.71 -6.38 29.85
CA ASP A 441 1.27 -6.66 29.94
C ASP A 441 0.57 -6.41 28.58
N SER A 442 0.94 -5.32 27.89
CA SER A 442 0.39 -4.99 26.56
C SER A 442 0.75 -6.01 25.47
N ARG A 443 1.95 -6.60 25.53
CA ARG A 443 2.38 -7.63 24.56
C ARG A 443 1.65 -8.95 24.79
N GLN A 444 1.43 -9.32 26.05
CA GLN A 444 0.69 -10.51 26.42
C GLN A 444 -0.80 -10.39 26.09
N GLU A 445 -1.39 -9.21 26.30
CA GLU A 445 -2.76 -8.88 25.89
C GLU A 445 -2.94 -8.95 24.37
N SER A 446 -2.04 -8.33 23.59
CA SER A 446 -2.06 -8.38 22.12
C SER A 446 -1.94 -9.82 21.57
N GLN A 447 -1.04 -10.63 22.14
CA GLN A 447 -0.93 -12.04 21.77
C GLN A 447 -2.19 -12.84 22.11
N ARG A 448 -2.83 -12.56 23.25
CA ARG A 448 -4.08 -13.20 23.64
C ARG A 448 -5.20 -12.88 22.65
N ASP A 449 -5.32 -11.61 22.24
CA ASP A 449 -6.32 -11.18 21.27
C ASP A 449 -6.12 -11.83 19.90
N ALA A 450 -4.87 -11.95 19.45
CA ALA A 450 -4.52 -12.67 18.23
C ALA A 450 -4.96 -14.14 18.30
N VAL A 451 -4.67 -14.82 19.41
CA VAL A 451 -5.04 -16.23 19.60
C VAL A 451 -6.57 -16.40 19.63
N LEU A 452 -7.29 -15.50 20.30
CA LEU A 452 -8.76 -15.54 20.35
C LEU A 452 -9.36 -15.34 18.95
N ALA A 453 -8.91 -14.33 18.22
CA ALA A 453 -9.37 -14.05 16.85
C ALA A 453 -9.10 -15.24 15.92
N LEU A 454 -7.92 -15.84 15.97
CA LEU A 454 -7.59 -17.00 15.12
C LEU A 454 -8.40 -18.25 15.49
N ARG A 455 -8.66 -18.52 16.78
CA ARG A 455 -9.50 -19.66 17.21
C ARG A 455 -10.94 -19.53 16.74
N GLU A 456 -11.50 -18.33 16.86
CA GLU A 456 -12.85 -18.01 16.36
C GLU A 456 -12.91 -18.20 14.83
N SER A 457 -11.90 -17.70 14.12
CA SER A 457 -11.77 -17.84 12.67
C SER A 457 -11.71 -19.29 12.20
N VAL A 458 -10.92 -20.13 12.88
CA VAL A 458 -10.83 -21.57 12.60
C VAL A 458 -12.16 -22.28 12.85
N THR A 459 -12.92 -21.84 13.86
CA THR A 459 -14.25 -22.38 14.16
C THR A 459 -15.22 -22.08 13.03
N ILE A 460 -15.29 -20.83 12.58
CA ILE A 460 -16.13 -20.40 11.45
C ILE A 460 -15.77 -21.16 10.16
N CYS A 461 -14.48 -21.28 9.86
CA CYS A 461 -14.05 -22.05 8.68
C CYS A 461 -14.44 -23.53 8.79
N SER A 462 -14.40 -24.10 9.98
CA SER A 462 -14.80 -25.50 10.22
C SER A 462 -16.30 -25.70 10.04
N GLU A 463 -17.12 -24.74 10.44
CA GLU A 463 -18.57 -24.75 10.22
C GLU A 463 -18.90 -24.61 8.73
N SER A 464 -18.25 -23.67 8.04
CA SER A 464 -18.42 -23.48 6.60
C SER A 464 -18.04 -24.74 5.79
N LEU A 465 -16.94 -25.42 6.16
CA LEU A 465 -16.57 -26.70 5.53
C LEU A 465 -17.64 -27.79 5.73
N LYS A 466 -18.25 -27.90 6.91
CA LYS A 466 -19.36 -28.84 7.16
C LYS A 466 -20.58 -28.48 6.32
N GLN A 467 -20.88 -27.18 6.21
CA GLN A 467 -21.97 -26.68 5.38
C GLN A 467 -21.74 -27.03 3.90
N LEU A 468 -20.52 -26.88 3.38
CA LEU A 468 -20.17 -27.28 2.01
C LEU A 468 -20.35 -28.77 1.75
N GLU A 469 -20.05 -29.63 2.73
CA GLU A 469 -20.31 -31.07 2.60
C GLU A 469 -21.81 -31.38 2.55
N SER A 470 -22.61 -30.67 3.34
CA SER A 470 -24.07 -30.76 3.28
C SER A 470 -24.63 -30.27 1.94
N HIS A 471 -24.13 -29.13 1.45
CA HIS A 471 -24.51 -28.57 0.14
C HIS A 471 -24.16 -29.53 -0.99
N ARG A 472 -22.97 -30.13 -0.97
CA ARG A 472 -22.56 -31.14 -1.97
C ARG A 472 -23.56 -32.30 -2.03
N ARG A 473 -23.96 -32.85 -0.88
CA ARG A 473 -24.96 -33.92 -0.82
C ARG A 473 -26.31 -33.46 -1.36
N SER A 474 -26.75 -32.28 -0.94
CA SER A 474 -28.04 -31.70 -1.35
C SER A 474 -28.10 -31.47 -2.86
N TYR A 475 -27.10 -30.80 -3.45
CA TYR A 475 -27.04 -30.59 -4.90
C TYR A 475 -26.94 -31.91 -5.69
N THR A 476 -26.23 -32.91 -5.16
CA THR A 476 -26.17 -34.24 -5.78
C THR A 476 -27.54 -34.92 -5.80
N LEU A 477 -28.27 -34.89 -4.68
CA LEU A 477 -29.61 -35.46 -4.59
C LEU A 477 -30.62 -34.72 -5.49
N MET A 478 -30.53 -33.39 -5.54
CA MET A 478 -31.35 -32.57 -6.43
C MET A 478 -31.05 -32.87 -7.91
N ALA A 479 -29.77 -33.03 -8.28
CA ALA A 479 -29.39 -33.44 -9.63
C ALA A 479 -30.00 -34.80 -10.01
N ILE A 480 -29.90 -35.80 -9.13
CA ILE A 480 -30.49 -37.13 -9.35
C ILE A 480 -32.01 -37.02 -9.50
N GLY A 481 -32.68 -36.26 -8.63
CA GLY A 481 -34.12 -36.03 -8.70
C GLY A 481 -34.56 -35.41 -10.03
N VAL A 482 -33.88 -34.35 -10.49
CA VAL A 482 -34.19 -33.69 -11.77
C VAL A 482 -33.85 -34.59 -12.97
N ILE A 483 -32.80 -35.40 -12.89
CA ILE A 483 -32.48 -36.41 -13.92
C ILE A 483 -33.61 -37.43 -14.05
N ILE A 484 -34.13 -37.94 -12.94
CA ILE A 484 -35.27 -38.87 -12.96
C ILE A 484 -36.49 -38.21 -13.61
N VAL A 485 -36.81 -36.96 -13.25
CA VAL A 485 -37.90 -36.20 -13.88
C VAL A 485 -37.67 -36.05 -15.39
N LEU A 486 -36.45 -35.70 -15.81
CA LEU A 486 -36.12 -35.56 -17.22
C LEU A 486 -36.27 -36.87 -18.00
N ILE A 487 -35.80 -37.99 -17.44
CA ILE A 487 -35.93 -39.32 -18.06
C ILE A 487 -37.41 -39.67 -18.25
N ASN A 488 -38.26 -39.47 -17.24
CA ASN A 488 -39.70 -39.70 -17.36
C ASN A 488 -40.34 -38.76 -18.40
N LEU A 489 -39.87 -37.53 -18.52
CA LEU A 489 -40.36 -36.56 -19.51
C LEU A 489 -39.90 -36.89 -20.95
N LEU A 490 -38.83 -37.66 -21.14
CA LEU A 490 -38.39 -38.10 -22.47
C LEU A 490 -39.42 -39.03 -23.11
N GLU A 491 -40.07 -39.88 -22.32
CA GLU A 491 -41.09 -40.84 -22.79
C GLU A 491 -42.46 -40.17 -23.06
N LEU A 492 -42.72 -39.00 -22.47
CA LEU A 492 -43.98 -38.28 -22.66
C LEU A 492 -44.04 -37.57 -24.02
N GLN A 493 -45.09 -37.90 -24.79
CA GLN A 493 -45.41 -37.17 -26.02
C GLN A 493 -46.00 -35.79 -25.70
N ALA A 494 -45.53 -34.76 -26.39
CA ALA A 494 -46.03 -33.41 -26.20
C ALA A 494 -47.49 -33.30 -26.69
N PRO A 495 -48.40 -32.70 -25.90
CA PRO A 495 -49.78 -32.43 -26.33
C PRO A 495 -49.83 -31.57 -27.60
N TYR A 496 -50.93 -31.67 -28.35
CA TYR A 496 -51.14 -30.90 -29.59
C TYR A 496 -50.96 -29.40 -29.33
N GLY A 497 -50.12 -28.74 -30.14
CA GLY A 497 -49.79 -27.32 -29.99
C GLY A 497 -48.68 -26.98 -28.98
N LEU A 498 -48.20 -27.92 -28.14
CA LEU A 498 -47.23 -27.64 -27.07
C LEU A 498 -45.81 -28.18 -27.31
N LYS A 499 -45.49 -28.64 -28.52
CA LYS A 499 -44.18 -29.24 -28.86
C LYS A 499 -43.00 -28.33 -28.49
N ILE A 500 -43.08 -27.04 -28.81
CA ILE A 500 -42.02 -26.06 -28.52
C ILE A 500 -41.87 -25.88 -27.01
N ALA A 501 -42.97 -25.72 -26.28
CA ALA A 501 -42.95 -25.56 -24.83
C ALA A 501 -42.31 -26.78 -24.12
N PHE A 502 -42.63 -28.00 -24.56
CA PHE A 502 -42.00 -29.22 -24.05
C PHE A 502 -40.50 -29.30 -24.35
N LEU A 503 -40.08 -28.86 -25.53
CA LEU A 503 -38.65 -28.80 -25.88
C LEU A 503 -37.90 -27.79 -25.01
N VAL A 504 -38.48 -26.60 -24.81
CA VAL A 504 -37.92 -25.57 -23.92
C VAL A 504 -37.83 -26.09 -22.49
N LEU A 505 -38.87 -26.77 -21.99
CA LEU A 505 -38.86 -27.37 -20.65
C LEU A 505 -37.72 -28.40 -20.50
N LYS A 506 -37.54 -29.31 -21.47
CA LYS A 506 -36.44 -30.29 -21.46
C LYS A 506 -35.07 -29.59 -21.44
N PHE A 507 -34.90 -28.54 -22.24
CA PHE A 507 -33.67 -27.75 -22.27
C PHE A 507 -33.39 -27.06 -20.93
N LEU A 508 -34.41 -26.47 -20.30
CA LEU A 508 -34.29 -25.86 -18.97
C LEU A 508 -33.93 -26.90 -17.90
N LEU A 509 -34.54 -28.09 -17.93
CA LEU A 509 -34.19 -29.18 -17.02
C LEU A 509 -32.74 -29.62 -17.20
N CYS A 510 -32.26 -29.76 -18.44
CA CYS A 510 -30.85 -30.03 -18.72
C CYS A 510 -29.94 -28.95 -18.13
N ALA A 511 -30.27 -27.66 -18.31
CA ALA A 511 -29.51 -26.56 -17.75
C ALA A 511 -29.45 -26.60 -16.22
N VAL A 512 -30.57 -26.91 -15.55
CA VAL A 512 -30.65 -27.09 -14.09
C VAL A 512 -29.81 -28.28 -13.61
N ILE A 513 -29.84 -29.40 -14.34
CA ILE A 513 -28.99 -30.56 -14.03
C ILE A 513 -27.52 -30.20 -14.12
N ILE A 514 -27.11 -29.54 -15.22
CA ILE A 514 -25.72 -29.09 -15.41
C ILE A 514 -25.32 -28.17 -14.26
N PHE A 515 -26.18 -27.22 -13.89
CA PHE A 515 -25.95 -26.33 -12.76
C PHE A 515 -25.72 -27.12 -11.46
N PHE A 516 -26.61 -28.03 -11.08
CA PHE A 516 -26.45 -28.82 -9.85
C PHE A 516 -25.20 -29.70 -9.87
N VAL A 517 -24.87 -30.30 -11.02
CA VAL A 517 -23.65 -31.11 -11.16
C VAL A 517 -22.41 -30.24 -10.98
N VAL A 518 -22.33 -29.07 -11.62
CA VAL A 518 -21.21 -28.12 -11.46
C VAL A 518 -21.10 -27.67 -10.00
N MET A 519 -22.23 -27.33 -9.37
CA MET A 519 -22.28 -26.89 -7.99
C MET A 519 -21.88 -27.99 -6.99
N ALA A 520 -22.22 -29.25 -7.26
CA ALA A 520 -21.86 -30.39 -6.42
C ALA A 520 -20.40 -30.87 -6.62
N THR A 521 -19.76 -30.50 -7.72
CA THR A 521 -18.43 -31.01 -8.11
C THR A 521 -17.39 -29.90 -8.14
N ILE A 522 -17.19 -29.27 -9.31
CA ILE A 522 -16.13 -28.31 -9.59
C ILE A 522 -16.16 -27.17 -8.59
N TRP A 523 -17.33 -26.51 -8.47
CA TRP A 523 -17.47 -25.35 -7.59
C TRP A 523 -17.25 -25.71 -6.12
N ASN A 524 -17.89 -26.78 -5.64
CA ASN A 524 -17.76 -27.21 -4.24
C ASN A 524 -16.32 -27.55 -3.87
N VAL A 525 -15.58 -28.22 -4.76
CA VAL A 525 -14.18 -28.58 -4.53
C VAL A 525 -13.29 -27.34 -4.51
N MET A 526 -13.49 -26.41 -5.44
CA MET A 526 -12.75 -25.13 -5.45
C MET A 526 -12.97 -24.37 -4.14
N GLU A 527 -14.23 -24.17 -3.75
CA GLU A 527 -14.60 -23.48 -2.52
C GLU A 527 -14.02 -24.18 -1.28
N LYS A 528 -14.16 -25.51 -1.20
CA LYS A 528 -13.60 -26.32 -0.12
C LYS A 528 -12.09 -26.13 0.00
N HIS A 529 -11.35 -26.14 -1.10
CA HIS A 529 -9.89 -25.98 -1.08
C HIS A 529 -9.49 -24.57 -0.66
N GLY A 530 -10.21 -23.53 -1.10
CA GLY A 530 -9.97 -22.16 -0.66
C GLY A 530 -10.15 -22.00 0.86
N ILE A 531 -11.27 -22.48 1.39
CA ILE A 531 -11.55 -22.42 2.84
C ILE A 531 -10.56 -23.27 3.64
N LEU A 532 -10.24 -24.46 3.15
CA LEU A 532 -9.30 -25.35 3.83
C LEU A 532 -7.88 -24.75 3.88
N ALA A 533 -7.42 -24.10 2.82
CA ALA A 533 -6.12 -23.44 2.79
C ALA A 533 -6.03 -22.32 3.85
N GLY A 534 -7.04 -21.44 3.89
CA GLY A 534 -7.11 -20.37 4.90
C GLY A 534 -7.14 -20.93 6.33
N LYS A 535 -7.99 -21.94 6.58
CA LYS A 535 -8.09 -22.61 7.88
C LYS A 535 -6.75 -23.21 8.33
N LEU A 536 -6.10 -24.00 7.47
CA LEU A 536 -4.84 -24.66 7.81
C LEU A 536 -3.74 -23.66 8.12
N SER A 537 -3.68 -22.54 7.39
CA SER A 537 -2.70 -21.48 7.70
C SER A 537 -2.96 -20.84 9.08
N MET A 538 -4.22 -20.58 9.43
CA MET A 538 -4.56 -20.07 10.77
C MET A 538 -4.22 -21.07 11.89
N GLU A 539 -4.44 -22.38 11.66
CA GLU A 539 -4.03 -23.42 12.60
C GLU A 539 -2.51 -23.50 12.79
N ILE A 540 -1.72 -23.24 11.73
CA ILE A 540 -0.27 -23.15 11.81
C ILE A 540 0.15 -21.95 12.67
N ALA A 541 -0.44 -20.76 12.45
CA ALA A 541 -0.14 -19.59 13.27
C ALA A 541 -0.50 -19.81 14.75
N LEU A 542 -1.64 -20.42 15.05
CA LEU A 542 -2.04 -20.79 16.42
C LEU A 542 -1.03 -21.68 17.14
N LYS A 543 -0.41 -22.63 16.41
CA LYS A 543 0.67 -23.47 16.96
C LYS A 543 1.91 -22.64 17.29
N GLY A 544 2.24 -21.65 16.45
CA GLY A 544 3.32 -20.70 16.71
C GLY A 544 3.19 -19.99 18.06
N TYR A 545 2.01 -19.43 18.34
CA TYR A 545 1.74 -18.78 19.64
C TYR A 545 1.84 -19.75 20.84
N SER A 546 1.48 -21.03 20.64
CA SER A 546 1.54 -22.04 21.71
C SER A 546 2.99 -22.42 22.07
N LEU A 547 3.90 -22.39 21.10
CA LEU A 547 5.33 -22.66 21.31
C LEU A 547 6.01 -21.50 22.05
N ASP A 548 5.73 -20.26 21.66
CA ASP A 548 6.28 -19.06 22.30
C ASP A 548 5.87 -18.96 23.79
N GLY A 549 4.64 -19.35 24.13
CA GLY A 549 4.16 -19.40 25.52
C GLY A 549 4.87 -20.45 26.39
N SER A 550 5.40 -21.53 25.80
CA SER A 550 6.14 -22.57 26.53
C SER A 550 7.60 -22.19 26.81
N ALA A 551 8.25 -21.48 25.88
CA ALA A 551 9.64 -21.03 25.99
C ALA A 551 9.85 -19.96 27.09
N GLY A 552 8.81 -19.17 27.41
CA GLY A 552 8.86 -18.19 28.50
C GLY A 552 8.79 -18.79 29.91
N SER A 553 8.40 -20.06 30.05
CA SER A 553 8.22 -20.71 31.36
C SER A 553 9.47 -21.46 31.87
N SER A 554 10.46 -21.71 31.01
CA SER A 554 11.68 -22.45 31.36
C SER A 554 12.89 -21.60 31.77
N ALA A 555 12.75 -20.26 31.83
CA ALA A 555 13.85 -19.35 32.17
C ALA A 555 13.87 -18.91 33.66
N GLY A 556 13.02 -19.48 34.51
CA GLY A 556 12.77 -19.02 35.88
C GLY A 556 13.08 -20.00 37.00
N THR A 557 13.92 -21.02 36.79
CA THR A 557 14.43 -21.88 37.87
C THR A 557 15.87 -22.27 37.58
N GLY A 558 16.80 -21.43 38.00
CA GLY A 558 18.23 -21.71 38.11
C GLY A 558 18.70 -21.35 39.50
#